data_AF-A0A1I3HSS6-F1
#
_entry.id   AF-A0A1I3HSS6-F1
#
_cell.length_a   1.000
_cell.length_b   1.000
_cell.length_c   1.000
_cell.angle_alpha   90.00
_cell.angle_beta   90.00
_cell.angle_gamma   90.00
#
_symmetry.space_group_name_H-M   'P 1'
#
loop_
_entity.id
_entity.type
_entity.pdbx_description
1 polymer ?
#
loop_
_entity_poly.entity_id
_entity_poly.type
_entity_poly.pdbx_seq_one_letter_code
_entity_poly.pdbx_strand_id
1 'polypeptide(L)'
;MIRTITLALAIAAFALSARSAFAQKPGVERLYIMNCGEGVAGDIGRWSPGVNEGKSMDFVDTCYLIKHSQGWFLWDTGIPDAVAAMPNGLVPADPKAVTWKRPKTLAAQLEQSV
;
A
#
# COMPACT_ATOMS: atom_id res chain seq x y z
N MET A 1 56.87 -4.86 17.71
CA MET A 1 56.33 -5.34 16.42
C MET A 1 55.07 -6.18 16.60
N ILE A 2 55.10 -7.27 17.37
CA ILE A 2 53.93 -8.17 17.53
C ILE A 2 52.71 -7.43 18.13
N ARG A 3 52.86 -6.67 19.22
CA ARG A 3 51.76 -5.89 19.83
C ARG A 3 51.14 -4.85 18.88
N THR A 4 51.95 -4.22 18.05
CA THR A 4 51.51 -3.22 17.08
C THR A 4 50.68 -3.86 15.96
N ILE A 5 51.06 -5.07 15.53
CA ILE A 5 50.32 -5.87 14.56
C ILE A 5 48.98 -6.35 15.14
N THR A 6 48.96 -6.81 16.40
CA THR A 6 47.71 -7.24 17.06
C THR A 6 46.70 -6.11 17.19
N LEU A 7 47.16 -4.89 17.52
CA LEU A 7 46.29 -3.73 17.63
C LEU A 7 45.71 -3.29 16.27
N ALA A 8 46.53 -3.33 15.21
CA ALA A 8 46.07 -3.03 13.85
C ALA A 8 45.02 -4.05 13.35
N LEU A 9 45.20 -5.34 13.65
CA LEU A 9 44.23 -6.39 13.32
C LEU A 9 42.91 -6.24 14.08
N ALA A 10 42.95 -5.84 15.36
CA ALA A 10 41.75 -5.59 16.16
C ALA A 10 40.93 -4.40 15.62
N ILE A 11 41.61 -3.32 15.21
CA ILE A 11 40.95 -2.14 14.60
C ILE A 11 40.34 -2.50 13.25
N ALA A 12 41.05 -3.27 12.41
CA ALA A 12 40.52 -3.73 11.13
C ALA A 12 39.29 -4.64 11.28
N ALA A 13 39.30 -5.55 12.27
CA ALA A 13 38.16 -6.41 12.57
C ALA A 13 36.94 -5.62 13.08
N PHE A 14 37.16 -4.58 13.91
CA PHE A 14 36.10 -3.70 14.40
C PHE A 14 35.52 -2.81 13.29
N ALA A 15 36.35 -2.34 12.36
CA ALA A 15 35.90 -1.58 11.20
C ALA A 15 35.08 -2.43 10.21
N LEU A 16 35.40 -3.74 10.08
CA LEU A 16 34.63 -4.67 9.26
C LEU A 16 33.28 -5.04 9.88
N SER A 17 33.20 -5.22 11.20
CA SER A 17 31.94 -5.58 11.88
C SER A 17 30.92 -4.43 11.90
N ALA A 18 31.39 -3.18 11.94
CA ALA A 18 30.52 -2.00 11.85
C ALA A 18 29.78 -1.90 10.50
N ARG A 19 30.34 -2.43 9.40
CA ARG A 19 29.70 -2.39 8.07
C ARG A 19 28.52 -3.37 7.93
N SER A 20 28.52 -4.47 8.67
CA SER A 20 27.44 -5.46 8.60
C SER A 20 26.13 -4.96 9.21
N ALA A 21 26.19 -4.05 10.20
CA ALA A 21 25.00 -3.45 10.81
C ALA A 21 24.27 -2.46 9.87
N PHE A 22 24.99 -1.85 8.92
CA PHE A 22 24.41 -0.97 7.88
C PHE A 22 23.99 -1.73 6.61
N ALA A 23 24.30 -3.02 6.49
CA ALA A 23 23.99 -3.83 5.31
C ALA A 23 22.55 -4.39 5.32
N GLN A 24 21.85 -4.39 6.47
CA GLN A 24 20.39 -4.47 6.45
C GLN A 24 19.87 -3.09 6.04
N LYS A 25 19.72 -2.86 4.73
CA LYS A 25 18.92 -1.74 4.26
C LYS A 25 17.53 -1.89 4.89
N PRO A 26 17.05 -0.94 5.69
CA PRO A 26 15.75 -1.06 6.33
C PRO A 26 14.71 -1.26 5.24
N GLY A 27 13.81 -2.23 5.37
CA GLY A 27 12.88 -2.59 4.30
C GLY A 27 11.90 -1.46 3.96
N VAL A 28 10.66 -1.58 4.41
CA VAL A 28 9.66 -0.52 4.31
C VAL A 28 9.98 0.58 5.33
N GLU A 29 10.24 1.80 4.85
CA GLU A 29 10.50 3.00 5.66
C GLU A 29 9.18 3.72 6.02
N ARG A 30 8.20 3.70 5.12
CA ARG A 30 6.87 4.28 5.34
C ARG A 30 5.82 3.60 4.47
N LEU A 31 4.61 3.48 5.02
CA LEU A 31 3.41 3.02 4.33
C LEU A 31 2.37 4.15 4.36
N TYR A 32 1.90 4.56 3.18
CA TYR A 32 0.81 5.51 3.01
C TYR A 32 -0.42 4.74 2.58
N ILE A 33 -1.51 4.88 3.32
CA ILE A 33 -2.81 4.28 3.02
C ILE A 33 -3.63 5.33 2.26
N MET A 34 -4.05 5.00 1.05
CA MET A 34 -4.81 5.90 0.18
C MET A 34 -6.20 5.33 -0.08
N ASN A 35 -7.21 6.19 0.00
CA ASN A 35 -8.59 5.83 -0.31
C ASN A 35 -8.77 5.79 -1.83
N CYS A 36 -8.72 4.59 -2.37
CA CYS A 36 -8.78 4.34 -3.81
C CYS A 36 -10.18 4.03 -4.33
N GLY A 37 -11.17 4.08 -3.45
CA GLY A 37 -12.56 3.91 -3.78
C GLY A 37 -13.36 3.60 -2.53
N GLU A 38 -14.61 4.01 -2.57
CA GLU A 38 -15.61 3.63 -1.58
C GLU A 38 -16.78 3.05 -2.36
N GLY A 39 -17.41 2.01 -1.85
CA GLY A 39 -18.52 1.41 -2.54
C GLY A 39 -19.52 0.76 -1.62
N VAL A 40 -20.71 0.49 -2.16
CA VAL A 40 -21.73 -0.27 -1.45
C VAL A 40 -22.09 -1.46 -2.33
N ALA A 41 -21.89 -2.67 -1.80
CA ALA A 41 -22.29 -3.90 -2.44
C ALA A 41 -23.78 -4.13 -2.25
N GLY A 42 -24.53 -4.35 -3.35
CA GLY A 42 -25.95 -4.63 -3.25
C GLY A 42 -26.28 -5.99 -2.61
N ASP A 43 -25.42 -6.99 -2.77
CA ASP A 43 -25.59 -8.31 -2.14
C ASP A 43 -24.24 -9.01 -1.91
N ILE A 44 -23.82 -9.11 -0.64
CA ILE A 44 -22.57 -9.79 -0.26
C ILE A 44 -22.68 -11.33 -0.24
N GLY A 45 -23.87 -11.89 -0.43
CA GLY A 45 -24.06 -13.32 -0.73
C GLY A 45 -23.23 -13.76 -1.93
N ARG A 46 -22.92 -12.84 -2.86
CA ARG A 46 -22.00 -13.04 -3.98
C ARG A 46 -20.63 -13.61 -3.58
N TRP A 47 -20.09 -13.22 -2.42
CA TRP A 47 -18.80 -13.71 -1.90
C TRP A 47 -18.93 -14.70 -0.76
N SER A 48 -20.14 -14.87 -0.22
CA SER A 48 -20.44 -15.86 0.82
C SER A 48 -21.77 -16.58 0.52
N PRO A 49 -21.79 -17.46 -0.50
CA PRO A 49 -23.02 -18.12 -0.91
C PRO A 49 -23.67 -18.90 0.23
N GLY A 50 -24.98 -18.71 0.40
CA GLY A 50 -25.78 -19.37 1.44
C GLY A 50 -25.67 -18.77 2.85
N VAL A 51 -24.81 -17.77 3.07
CA VAL A 51 -24.60 -17.16 4.40
C VAL A 51 -25.16 -15.74 4.48
N ASN A 52 -24.88 -14.90 3.47
CA ASN A 52 -25.24 -13.47 3.50
C ASN A 52 -26.10 -13.01 2.32
N GLU A 53 -26.92 -13.92 1.80
CA GLU A 53 -27.83 -13.64 0.70
C GLU A 53 -28.71 -12.42 0.99
N GLY A 54 -28.76 -11.48 0.05
CA GLY A 54 -29.56 -10.26 0.12
C GLY A 54 -29.06 -9.19 1.09
N LYS A 55 -27.89 -9.36 1.71
CA LYS A 55 -27.33 -8.37 2.63
C LYS A 55 -26.44 -7.37 1.89
N SER A 56 -26.59 -6.09 2.20
CA SER A 56 -25.72 -5.01 1.69
C SER A 56 -24.56 -4.75 2.65
N MET A 57 -23.44 -4.23 2.13
CA MET A 57 -22.28 -3.85 2.95
C MET A 57 -21.46 -2.75 2.27
N ASP A 58 -20.85 -1.89 3.08
CA ASP A 58 -19.89 -0.89 2.62
C ASP A 58 -18.52 -1.54 2.37
N PHE A 59 -17.88 -1.15 1.27
CA PHE A 59 -16.55 -1.57 0.85
C PHE A 59 -15.65 -0.36 0.71
N VAL A 60 -14.37 -0.57 1.04
CA VAL A 60 -13.30 0.39 0.77
C VAL A 60 -12.27 -0.29 -0.10
N ASP A 61 -11.93 0.37 -1.19
CA ASP A 61 -10.80 0.03 -2.05
C ASP A 61 -9.60 0.85 -1.59
N THR A 62 -8.51 0.19 -1.25
CA THR A 62 -7.34 0.81 -0.62
C THR A 62 -6.12 0.59 -1.50
N CYS A 63 -5.42 1.68 -1.83
CA CYS A 63 -4.09 1.60 -2.43
C CYS A 63 -3.03 1.89 -1.39
N TYR A 64 -1.81 1.40 -1.63
CA TYR A 64 -0.68 1.65 -0.76
C TYR A 64 0.50 2.22 -1.52
N LEU A 65 0.93 3.42 -1.13
CA LEU A 65 2.24 3.94 -1.54
C LEU A 65 3.26 3.55 -0.48
N ILE A 66 4.29 2.84 -0.90
CA ILE A 66 5.28 2.23 -0.01
C ILE A 66 6.62 2.89 -0.30
N LYS A 67 7.17 3.59 0.70
CA LYS A 67 8.55 4.05 0.69
C LYS A 67 9.42 2.90 1.17
N HIS A 68 10.18 2.28 0.25
CA HIS A 68 11.19 1.28 0.58
C HIS A 68 12.58 1.90 0.45
N SER A 69 13.57 1.35 1.15
CA SER A 69 14.97 1.78 1.00
C SER A 69 15.56 1.59 -0.41
N GLN A 70 14.86 0.85 -1.27
CA GLN A 70 15.24 0.61 -2.67
C GLN A 70 14.49 1.52 -3.65
N GLY A 71 13.47 2.25 -3.20
CA GLY A 71 12.64 3.07 -4.07
C GLY A 71 11.21 3.19 -3.58
N TRP A 72 10.36 3.68 -4.47
CA TRP A 72 8.93 3.76 -4.23
C TRP A 72 8.22 2.61 -4.91
N PHE A 73 7.22 2.07 -4.25
CA PHE A 73 6.38 1.01 -4.77
C PHE A 73 4.92 1.38 -4.54
N LEU A 74 4.12 1.27 -5.58
CA LEU A 74 2.69 1.51 -5.52
C LEU A 74 1.99 0.15 -5.65
N TRP A 75 1.29 -0.26 -4.60
CA TRP A 75 0.44 -1.44 -4.60
C TRP A 75 -0.99 -1.03 -4.92
N ASP A 76 -1.52 -1.60 -6.00
CA ASP A 76 -2.81 -1.28 -6.62
C ASP A 76 -3.00 0.19 -7.03
N THR A 77 -4.05 0.45 -7.83
CA THR A 77 -4.41 1.80 -8.32
C THR A 77 -5.90 2.12 -8.17
N GLY A 78 -6.69 1.12 -7.76
CA GLY A 78 -8.09 1.23 -7.40
C GLY A 78 -9.04 1.52 -8.56
N ILE A 79 -10.19 2.10 -8.21
CA ILE A 79 -11.24 2.50 -9.15
C ILE A 79 -10.75 3.63 -10.07
N PRO A 80 -11.11 3.65 -11.37
CA PRO A 80 -10.65 4.68 -12.31
C PRO A 80 -10.95 6.10 -11.83
N ASP A 81 -9.97 6.99 -11.98
CA ASP A 81 -10.10 8.41 -11.58
C ASP A 81 -11.28 9.13 -12.24
N ALA A 82 -11.69 8.72 -13.45
CA ALA A 82 -12.86 9.25 -14.14
C ALA A 82 -14.15 9.10 -13.32
N VAL A 83 -14.23 8.11 -12.43
CA VAL A 83 -15.40 7.92 -11.54
C VAL A 83 -15.56 9.07 -10.56
N ALA A 84 -14.50 9.83 -10.25
CA ALA A 84 -14.58 10.99 -9.36
C ALA A 84 -15.43 12.13 -9.94
N ALA A 85 -15.59 12.16 -11.27
CA ALA A 85 -16.43 13.13 -11.96
C ALA A 85 -17.87 12.61 -12.19
N MET A 86 -18.18 11.36 -11.83
CA MET A 86 -19.51 10.78 -12.02
C MET A 86 -20.43 11.15 -10.84
N PRO A 87 -21.58 11.82 -11.09
CA PRO A 87 -22.45 12.29 -10.00
C PRO A 87 -23.05 11.14 -9.17
N ASN A 88 -23.27 9.99 -9.80
CA ASN A 88 -23.83 8.80 -9.15
C ASN A 88 -22.77 7.71 -8.89
N GLY A 89 -21.49 8.02 -9.12
CA GLY A 89 -20.43 7.01 -9.16
C GLY A 89 -20.56 6.05 -10.33
N LEU A 90 -19.79 4.96 -10.28
CA LEU A 90 -19.81 3.86 -11.23
C LEU A 90 -20.84 2.83 -10.78
N VAL A 91 -22.04 2.92 -11.36
CA VAL A 91 -23.14 1.99 -11.11
C VAL A 91 -22.92 0.71 -11.94
N PRO A 92 -22.93 -0.49 -11.33
CA PRO A 92 -22.77 -1.75 -12.05
C PRO A 92 -24.04 -2.14 -12.80
N ALA A 93 -23.90 -2.96 -13.85
CA ALA A 93 -25.04 -3.55 -14.55
C ALA A 93 -25.82 -4.56 -13.68
N ASP A 94 -25.12 -5.31 -12.84
CA ASP A 94 -25.71 -6.22 -11.85
C ASP A 94 -25.93 -5.44 -10.54
N PRO A 95 -27.18 -5.23 -10.09
CA PRO A 95 -27.47 -4.49 -8.86
C PRO A 95 -26.94 -5.19 -7.61
N LYS A 96 -26.55 -6.47 -7.66
CA LYS A 96 -25.88 -7.17 -6.56
C LYS A 96 -24.42 -6.77 -6.39
N ALA A 97 -23.78 -6.23 -7.44
CA ALA A 97 -22.38 -5.82 -7.40
C ALA A 97 -22.20 -4.48 -6.66
N VAL A 98 -20.96 -4.01 -6.59
CA VAL A 98 -20.60 -2.77 -5.88
C VAL A 98 -20.89 -1.56 -6.75
N THR A 99 -21.65 -0.61 -6.22
CA THR A 99 -21.68 0.76 -6.76
C THR A 99 -20.48 1.51 -6.20
N TRP A 100 -19.55 1.88 -7.06
CA TRP A 100 -18.29 2.52 -6.66
C TRP A 100 -18.37 4.04 -6.75
N LYS A 101 -17.71 4.71 -5.81
CA LYS A 101 -17.43 6.14 -5.81
C LYS A 101 -15.93 6.33 -5.68
N ARG A 102 -15.43 7.40 -6.28
CA ARG A 102 -14.03 7.83 -6.15
C ARG A 102 -14.02 9.22 -5.53
N PRO A 103 -13.88 9.34 -4.19
CA PRO A 103 -13.91 10.65 -3.52
C PRO A 103 -12.80 11.58 -3.99
N LYS A 104 -11.64 10.99 -4.33
CA LYS A 104 -10.45 11.74 -4.77
C LYS A 104 -9.61 10.91 -5.73
N THR A 105 -9.11 11.54 -6.79
CA THR A 105 -8.23 10.86 -7.76
C THR A 105 -6.95 10.33 -7.11
N LEU A 106 -6.35 9.29 -7.70
CA LEU A 106 -5.08 8.74 -7.23
C LEU A 106 -3.97 9.77 -7.38
N ALA A 107 -3.94 10.47 -8.52
CA ALA A 107 -2.96 11.53 -8.77
C ALA A 107 -2.96 12.58 -7.65
N ALA A 108 -4.15 13.08 -7.27
CA ALA A 108 -4.25 14.10 -6.24
C ALA A 108 -3.90 13.57 -4.82
N GLN A 109 -4.01 12.27 -4.58
CA GLN A 109 -3.56 11.66 -3.31
C GLN A 109 -2.04 11.49 -3.27
N LEU A 110 -1.41 11.13 -4.40
CA LEU A 110 0.04 11.06 -4.50
C LEU A 110 0.69 12.44 -4.28
N GLU A 111 0.12 13.50 -4.84
CA GLU A 111 0.58 14.89 -4.62
C GLU A 111 0.58 15.31 -3.14
N GLN A 112 -0.21 14.68 -2.28
CA GLN A 112 -0.24 14.95 -0.84
C GLN A 112 0.71 14.08 -0.02
N SER A 113 1.23 13.01 -0.61
CA SER A 113 1.97 11.96 0.10
C SER A 113 3.49 12.06 -0.10
N VAL A 114 3.92 12.78 -1.13
CA VAL A 114 5.33 12.95 -1.55
C VAL A 114 5.83 14.33 -1.19
#